data_AF-A0A1G3CGS3-F1
#
_entry.id   AF-A0A1G3CGS3-F1
#
_cell.length_a   1.000
_cell.length_b   1.000
_cell.length_c   1.000
_cell.angle_alpha   90.00
_cell.angle_beta   90.00
_cell.angle_gamma   90.00
#
_symmetry.space_group_name_H-M   'P 1'
#
loop_
_entity.id
_entity.type
_entity.pdbx_description
1 polymer ?
#
loop_
_entity_poly.entity_id
_entity_poly.type
_entity_poly.pdbx_seq_one_letter_code
_entity_poly.pdbx_strand_id
1 'polypeptide(L)'
;MVERAHLEGVMGLEIAEFLTSPEKPIDVKAAVINALSWRFDGKNNAELYAYYLALLYHVSVAELDTEFLSVDEIFCMGYLTAMDDYFHPEKALPILEEAHKVIKESFTVSIILALTRGQKAMDYDWCEVWRLTEEVLKNKELRQDLRPEAIKMIMDYMILYKEYCK
;
A
#
# COMPACT_ATOMS: atom_id res chain seq x y z
N MET A 1 -9.51 3.00 14.32
CA MET A 1 -8.29 3.46 13.64
C MET A 1 -8.57 4.03 12.25
N VAL A 2 -9.25 3.30 11.36
CA VAL A 2 -9.62 3.80 10.01
C VAL A 2 -10.30 5.18 10.03
N GLU A 3 -11.32 5.36 10.88
CA GLU A 3 -12.03 6.64 11.02
C GLU A 3 -11.09 7.77 11.47
N ARG A 4 -10.19 7.50 12.43
CA ARG A 4 -9.20 8.47 12.88
C ARG A 4 -8.26 8.88 11.75
N ALA A 5 -7.69 7.90 11.03
CA ALA A 5 -6.82 8.16 9.89
C ALA A 5 -7.53 8.99 8.80
N HIS A 6 -8.82 8.75 8.57
CA HIS A 6 -9.63 9.56 7.67
C HIS A 6 -9.81 11.01 8.13
N LEU A 7 -10.10 11.22 9.42
CA LEU A 7 -10.33 12.55 9.99
C LEU A 7 -9.03 13.37 10.09
N GLU A 8 -7.93 12.72 10.48
CA GLU A 8 -6.63 13.39 10.65
C GLU A 8 -5.94 13.61 9.30
N GLY A 9 -6.02 12.63 8.40
CA GLY A 9 -5.39 12.68 7.08
C GLY A 9 -3.86 12.79 7.12
N VAL A 10 -3.23 12.63 8.28
CA VAL A 10 -1.79 12.73 8.48
C VAL A 10 -1.32 11.66 9.46
N MET A 11 -0.11 11.14 9.26
CA MET A 11 0.51 10.16 10.13
C MET A 11 0.77 10.76 11.52
N GLY A 12 0.10 10.21 12.54
CA GLY A 12 0.34 10.49 13.96
C GLY A 12 0.90 9.27 14.70
N LEU A 13 1.32 9.47 15.95
CA LEU A 13 1.91 8.42 16.79
C LEU A 13 1.01 7.17 16.89
N GLU A 14 -0.27 7.35 17.22
CA GLU A 14 -1.21 6.22 17.36
C GLU A 14 -1.42 5.45 16.04
N ILE A 15 -1.36 6.14 14.90
CA ILE A 15 -1.48 5.50 13.59
C ILE A 15 -0.21 4.70 13.30
N ALA A 16 0.96 5.27 13.54
CA ALA A 16 2.23 4.58 13.36
C ALA A 16 2.36 3.34 14.26
N GLU A 17 2.01 3.46 15.55
CA GLU A 17 1.94 2.33 16.49
C GLU A 17 1.00 1.24 15.99
N PHE A 18 -0.16 1.61 15.42
CA PHE A 18 -1.10 0.67 14.86
C PHE A 18 -0.55 -0.07 13.64
N LEU A 19 0.17 0.62 12.75
CA LEU A 19 0.77 0.04 11.56
C LEU A 19 1.93 -0.92 11.89
N THR A 20 2.73 -0.60 12.90
CA THR A 20 3.81 -1.48 13.38
C THR A 20 3.31 -2.69 14.18
N SER A 21 2.15 -2.60 14.82
CA SER A 21 1.67 -3.67 15.71
C SER A 21 1.58 -5.04 14.99
N PRO A 22 2.25 -6.09 15.49
CA PRO A 22 2.21 -7.43 14.89
C PRO A 22 0.86 -8.14 15.09
N GLU A 23 0.01 -7.62 15.98
CA GLU A 23 -1.32 -8.15 16.24
C GLU A 23 -2.36 -7.71 15.21
N LYS A 24 -2.04 -6.69 14.38
CA LYS A 24 -2.98 -6.13 13.41
C LYS A 24 -2.81 -6.82 12.06
N PRO A 25 -3.90 -7.38 11.49
CA PRO A 25 -3.85 -7.94 10.15
C PRO A 25 -3.45 -6.91 9.09
N ILE A 26 -2.77 -7.40 8.05
CA ILE A 26 -2.23 -6.55 6.98
C ILE A 26 -3.32 -5.80 6.19
N ASP A 27 -4.50 -6.39 6.02
CA ASP A 27 -5.65 -5.75 5.35
C ASP A 27 -6.20 -4.56 6.15
N VAL A 28 -6.20 -4.66 7.48
CA VAL A 28 -6.60 -3.57 8.36
C VAL A 28 -5.55 -2.46 8.34
N LYS A 29 -4.25 -2.80 8.28
CA LYS A 29 -3.18 -1.81 8.07
C LYS A 29 -3.34 -1.09 6.74
N ALA A 30 -3.58 -1.82 5.65
CA ALA A 30 -3.86 -1.26 4.33
C ALA A 30 -5.08 -0.33 4.35
N ALA A 31 -6.16 -0.71 5.04
CA ALA A 31 -7.36 0.13 5.17
C ALA A 31 -7.08 1.45 5.91
N VAL A 32 -6.21 1.45 6.91
CA VAL A 32 -5.78 2.66 7.62
C VAL A 32 -4.96 3.58 6.70
N ILE A 33 -4.02 3.03 5.94
CA ILE A 33 -3.22 3.80 4.96
C ILE A 33 -4.11 4.39 3.87
N ASN A 34 -5.04 3.60 3.31
CA ASN A 34 -6.00 4.09 2.33
C ASN A 34 -6.87 5.23 2.89
N ALA A 35 -7.24 5.16 4.17
CA ALA A 35 -8.03 6.19 4.84
C ALA A 35 -7.28 7.50 5.06
N LEU A 36 -5.95 7.46 5.25
CA LEU A 36 -5.12 8.68 5.23
C LEU A 36 -5.30 9.44 3.91
N SER A 37 -5.59 8.73 2.81
CA SER A 37 -5.79 9.28 1.47
C SER A 37 -4.55 9.96 0.88
N TRP A 38 -4.63 10.33 -0.39
CA TRP A 38 -3.62 11.06 -1.14
C TRP A 38 -4.14 12.45 -1.51
N ARG A 39 -3.27 13.34 -2.00
CA ARG A 39 -3.68 14.64 -2.57
C ARG A 39 -2.75 15.06 -3.70
N PHE A 40 -3.20 15.98 -4.54
CA PHE A 40 -2.46 16.43 -5.73
C PHE A 40 -1.05 16.95 -5.41
N ASP A 41 -0.90 17.76 -4.35
CA ASP A 41 0.38 18.32 -3.94
C ASP A 41 1.30 17.32 -3.19
N GLY A 42 0.89 16.05 -3.11
CA GLY A 42 1.59 15.01 -2.36
C GLY A 42 1.50 15.17 -0.84
N LYS A 43 2.01 14.17 -0.12
CA LYS A 43 2.00 14.07 1.34
C LYS A 43 3.34 13.55 1.85
N ASN A 44 3.49 13.42 3.16
CA ASN A 44 4.73 12.98 3.81
C ASN A 44 4.48 11.96 4.93
N ASN A 45 3.41 11.16 4.83
CA ASN A 45 3.12 10.14 5.83
C ASN A 45 4.17 9.03 5.90
N ALA A 46 4.80 8.68 4.78
CA ALA A 46 5.90 7.72 4.72
C ALA A 46 7.13 8.25 5.48
N GLU A 47 7.46 9.53 5.32
CA GLU A 47 8.55 10.18 6.07
C GLU A 47 8.27 10.20 7.57
N LEU A 48 7.05 10.60 7.97
CA LEU A 48 6.63 10.59 9.36
C LEU A 48 6.65 9.18 9.98
N TYR A 49 6.27 8.16 9.21
CA TYR A 49 6.35 6.78 9.62
C TYR A 49 7.81 6.30 9.76
N ALA A 50 8.69 6.70 8.84
CA ALA A 50 10.12 6.39 8.91
C ALA A 50 10.76 6.98 10.17
N TYR A 51 10.39 8.21 10.57
CA TYR A 51 10.85 8.78 11.84
C TYR A 51 10.38 7.97 13.05
N TYR A 52 9.13 7.49 13.05
CA TYR A 52 8.63 6.62 14.11
C TYR A 52 9.42 5.32 14.19
N LEU A 53 9.65 4.65 13.05
CA LEU A 53 10.40 3.40 12.99
C LEU A 53 11.86 3.61 13.44
N ALA A 54 12.51 4.69 13.02
CA ALA A 54 13.86 5.02 13.47
C ALA A 54 13.94 5.16 15.00
N LEU A 55 12.95 5.81 15.62
CA LEU A 55 12.85 5.90 17.08
C LEU A 55 12.63 4.54 17.74
N LEU A 56 11.74 3.71 17.17
CA LEU A 56 11.42 2.38 17.66
C LEU A 56 12.63 1.44 17.65
N TYR A 57 13.41 1.48 16.56
CA TYR A 57 14.59 0.64 16.37
C TYR A 57 15.88 1.24 16.93
N HIS A 58 15.82 2.44 17.51
CA HIS A 58 16.97 3.15 18.07
C HIS A 58 18.11 3.39 17.06
N VAL A 59 17.76 3.68 15.81
CA VAL A 59 18.68 4.02 14.72
C VAL A 59 18.40 5.43 14.19
N SER A 60 19.34 6.03 13.46
CA SER A 60 19.00 7.26 12.74
C SER A 60 18.14 6.96 11.51
N VAL A 61 17.32 7.92 11.07
CA VAL A 61 16.49 7.76 9.87
C VAL A 61 17.32 7.48 8.61
N ALA A 62 18.58 7.96 8.57
CA ALA A 62 19.48 7.75 7.45
C ALA A 62 20.08 6.33 7.42
N GLU A 63 20.06 5.63 8.56
CA GLU A 63 20.50 4.25 8.71
C GLU A 63 19.34 3.27 8.67
N LEU A 64 18.09 3.74 8.67
CA LEU A 64 16.91 2.89 8.61
C LEU A 64 16.81 2.25 7.22
N ASP A 65 17.03 0.94 7.16
CA ASP A 65 16.83 0.11 5.99
C ASP A 65 15.74 -0.95 6.23
N THR A 66 15.40 -1.71 5.19
CA THR A 66 14.39 -2.77 5.27
C THR A 66 14.84 -4.00 6.05
N GLU A 67 16.14 -4.16 6.33
CA GLU A 67 16.66 -5.30 7.12
C GLU A 67 16.24 -5.21 8.59
N PHE A 68 16.00 -4.00 9.11
CA PHE A 68 15.44 -3.78 10.45
C PHE A 68 13.94 -4.05 10.54
N LEU A 69 13.22 -3.93 9.43
CA LEU A 69 11.76 -3.84 9.42
C LEU A 69 11.11 -5.23 9.32
N SER A 70 9.98 -5.40 10.00
CA SER A 70 9.10 -6.52 9.71
C SER A 70 8.50 -6.39 8.30
N VAL A 71 8.09 -7.52 7.71
CA VAL A 71 7.49 -7.53 6.37
C VAL A 71 6.25 -6.65 6.28
N ASP A 72 5.45 -6.58 7.35
CA ASP A 72 4.29 -5.71 7.45
C ASP A 72 4.69 -4.22 7.44
N GLU A 73 5.80 -3.86 8.09
CA GLU A 73 6.31 -2.48 8.11
C GLU A 73 6.89 -2.09 6.76
N ILE A 74 7.59 -3.00 6.08
CA ILE A 74 8.04 -2.82 4.69
C ILE A 74 6.83 -2.57 3.80
N PHE A 75 5.78 -3.39 3.91
CA PHE A 75 4.54 -3.19 3.16
C PHE A 75 3.89 -1.82 3.46
N CYS A 76 3.77 -1.45 4.73
CA CYS A 76 3.19 -0.16 5.12
C CYS A 76 4.01 1.01 4.58
N MET A 77 5.34 0.94 4.65
CA MET A 77 6.25 1.95 4.13
C MET A 77 6.07 2.13 2.61
N GLY A 78 6.04 1.01 1.88
CA GLY A 78 5.83 1.02 0.44
C GLY A 78 4.46 1.62 0.07
N TYR A 79 3.39 1.21 0.76
CA TYR A 79 2.06 1.71 0.44
C TYR A 79 1.89 3.20 0.81
N LEU A 80 2.43 3.65 1.94
CA LEU A 80 2.46 5.06 2.30
C LEU A 80 3.23 5.88 1.26
N THR A 81 4.36 5.37 0.78
CA THR A 81 5.15 6.04 -0.27
C THR A 81 4.35 6.19 -1.56
N ALA A 82 3.57 5.18 -1.96
CA ALA A 82 2.70 5.24 -3.13
C ALA A 82 1.54 6.25 -2.96
N MET A 83 1.04 6.42 -1.73
CA MET A 83 -0.05 7.36 -1.42
C MET A 83 0.44 8.80 -1.21
N ASP A 84 1.71 8.98 -0.85
CA ASP A 84 2.34 10.28 -0.67
C ASP A 84 2.70 10.94 -2.00
N ASP A 85 3.12 10.16 -3.01
CA ASP A 85 3.48 10.63 -4.35
C ASP A 85 2.75 9.82 -5.42
N TYR A 86 1.42 9.96 -5.46
CA TYR A 86 0.50 9.16 -6.28
C TYR A 86 0.88 9.09 -7.78
N PHE A 87 1.45 10.17 -8.31
CA PHE A 87 1.84 10.28 -9.72
C PHE A 87 3.25 9.75 -10.02
N HIS A 88 4.06 9.43 -9.00
CA HIS A 88 5.41 8.88 -9.18
C HIS A 88 5.65 7.64 -8.29
N PRO A 89 4.96 6.52 -8.56
CA PRO A 89 5.01 5.31 -7.74
C PRO A 89 6.36 4.58 -7.78
N GLU A 90 7.33 5.02 -8.59
CA GLU A 90 8.64 4.37 -8.78
C GLU A 90 9.40 4.15 -7.48
N LYS A 91 9.26 5.06 -6.51
CA LYS A 91 9.92 4.93 -5.21
C LYS A 91 9.25 3.87 -4.33
N ALA A 92 7.95 3.67 -4.48
CA ALA A 92 7.18 2.71 -3.70
C ALA A 92 7.33 1.27 -4.20
N LEU A 93 7.47 1.09 -5.53
CA LEU A 93 7.47 -0.23 -6.17
C LEU A 93 8.54 -1.18 -5.62
N PRO A 94 9.83 -0.80 -5.49
CA PRO A 94 10.85 -1.71 -4.95
C PRO A 94 10.53 -2.20 -3.54
N ILE A 95 9.98 -1.32 -2.70
CA ILE A 95 9.63 -1.60 -1.30
C ILE A 95 8.45 -2.58 -1.23
N LEU A 96 7.39 -2.31 -2.00
CA LEU A 96 6.24 -3.22 -2.09
C LEU A 96 6.60 -4.58 -2.69
N GLU A 97 7.52 -4.62 -3.66
CA GLU A 97 8.04 -5.85 -4.23
C GLU A 97 8.83 -6.67 -3.21
N GLU A 98 9.59 -6.01 -2.33
CA GLU A 98 10.30 -6.66 -1.23
C GLU A 98 9.35 -7.33 -0.24
N ALA A 99 8.31 -6.61 0.21
CA ALA A 99 7.27 -7.20 1.05
C ALA A 99 6.58 -8.38 0.35
N HIS A 100 6.18 -8.20 -0.92
CA HIS A 100 5.50 -9.23 -1.71
C HIS A 100 6.35 -10.49 -1.92
N LYS A 101 7.68 -10.39 -2.01
CA LYS A 101 8.55 -11.58 -2.11
C LYS A 101 8.44 -12.50 -0.90
N VAL A 102 8.20 -11.93 0.29
CA VAL A 102 8.12 -12.69 1.54
C VAL A 102 6.72 -13.23 1.80
N ILE A 103 5.67 -12.45 1.52
CA ILE A 103 4.25 -12.81 1.76
C ILE A 103 3.43 -12.85 0.45
N LYS A 104 3.97 -13.57 -0.54
CA LYS A 104 3.43 -13.69 -1.91
C LYS A 104 2.02 -14.27 -2.00
N GLU A 105 1.55 -14.95 -0.96
CA GLU A 105 0.21 -15.52 -0.90
C GLU A 105 -0.84 -14.52 -0.41
N SER A 106 -0.46 -13.37 0.13
CA SER A 106 -1.42 -12.37 0.62
C SER A 106 -2.12 -11.66 -0.53
N PHE A 107 -3.45 -11.79 -0.62
CA PHE A 107 -4.24 -11.03 -1.58
C PHE A 107 -4.06 -9.53 -1.40
N THR A 108 -4.07 -9.05 -0.15
CA THR A 108 -3.90 -7.63 0.18
C THR A 108 -2.60 -7.07 -0.39
N VAL A 109 -1.47 -7.75 -0.19
CA VAL A 109 -0.18 -7.27 -0.67
C VAL A 109 -0.12 -7.31 -2.19
N SER A 110 -0.59 -8.40 -2.80
CA SER A 110 -0.61 -8.54 -4.26
C SER A 110 -1.49 -7.47 -4.93
N ILE A 111 -2.67 -7.17 -4.38
CA ILE A 111 -3.58 -6.19 -5.02
C ILE A 111 -3.05 -4.76 -4.85
N ILE A 112 -2.45 -4.40 -3.71
CA ILE A 112 -1.85 -3.08 -3.52
C ILE A 112 -0.62 -2.90 -4.43
N LEU A 113 0.22 -3.92 -4.58
CA LEU A 113 1.32 -3.89 -5.54
C LEU A 113 0.82 -3.74 -6.98
N ALA A 114 -0.23 -4.48 -7.37
CA ALA A 114 -0.84 -4.38 -8.69
C ALA A 114 -1.45 -2.99 -8.96
N LEU A 115 -2.14 -2.41 -7.97
CA LEU A 115 -2.66 -1.04 -8.06
C LEU A 115 -1.54 -0.01 -8.21
N THR A 116 -0.43 -0.19 -7.48
CA THR A 116 0.74 0.70 -7.56
C THR A 116 1.44 0.61 -8.91
N ARG A 117 1.56 -0.60 -9.48
CA ARG A 117 1.99 -0.79 -10.87
C ARG A 117 1.00 -0.18 -11.85
N GLY A 118 -0.29 -0.27 -11.56
CA GLY A 118 -1.37 0.36 -12.31
C GLY A 118 -1.24 1.88 -12.36
N GLN A 119 -0.91 2.56 -11.24
CA GLN A 119 -0.63 4.00 -11.22
C GLN A 119 0.44 4.37 -12.25
N LYS A 120 1.54 3.61 -12.31
CA LYS A 120 2.60 3.81 -13.31
C LYS A 120 2.12 3.55 -14.73
N ALA A 121 1.30 2.53 -14.94
CA ALA A 121 0.77 2.18 -16.25
C ALA A 121 -0.19 3.24 -16.83
N MET A 122 -0.79 4.09 -15.99
CA MET A 122 -1.66 5.19 -16.46
C MET A 122 -0.96 6.14 -17.43
N ASP A 123 0.37 6.24 -17.36
CA ASP A 123 1.17 7.10 -18.24
C ASP A 123 1.32 6.55 -19.67
N TYR A 124 1.13 5.24 -19.89
CA TYR A 124 1.48 4.62 -21.18
C TYR A 124 0.52 3.53 -21.69
N ASP A 125 -0.17 2.78 -20.83
CA ASP A 125 -1.09 1.71 -21.25
C ASP A 125 -2.26 1.56 -20.26
N TRP A 126 -3.41 2.11 -20.64
CA TRP A 126 -4.63 2.06 -19.85
C TRP A 126 -5.25 0.66 -19.77
N CYS A 127 -4.99 -0.21 -20.75
CA CYS A 127 -5.40 -1.61 -20.66
C CYS A 127 -4.53 -2.38 -19.65
N GLU A 128 -3.25 -2.04 -19.55
CA GLU A 128 -2.34 -2.64 -18.57
C GLU A 128 -2.80 -2.39 -17.13
N VAL A 129 -3.34 -1.20 -16.84
CA VAL A 129 -3.97 -0.87 -15.55
C VAL A 129 -5.04 -1.90 -15.15
N TRP A 130 -5.90 -2.31 -16.10
CA TRP A 130 -6.89 -3.37 -15.88
C TRP A 130 -6.25 -4.74 -15.78
N ARG A 131 -5.34 -5.11 -16.70
CA ARG A 131 -4.74 -6.45 -16.74
C ARG A 131 -3.99 -6.80 -15.46
N LEU A 132 -3.19 -5.87 -14.93
CA LEU A 132 -2.45 -6.03 -13.68
C LEU A 132 -3.37 -6.33 -12.50
N THR A 133 -4.49 -5.63 -12.40
CA THR A 133 -5.45 -5.81 -11.30
C THR A 133 -6.33 -7.04 -11.50
N GLU A 134 -6.74 -7.33 -12.74
CA GLU A 134 -7.53 -8.50 -13.10
C GLU A 134 -6.79 -9.80 -12.78
N GLU A 135 -5.47 -9.86 -13.02
CA GLU A 135 -4.63 -11.02 -12.72
C GLU A 135 -4.73 -11.41 -11.24
N VAL A 136 -4.60 -10.42 -10.34
CA VAL A 136 -4.71 -10.64 -8.90
C VAL A 136 -6.14 -11.00 -8.50
N LEU A 137 -7.15 -10.29 -9.01
CA LEU A 137 -8.57 -10.54 -8.72
C LEU A 137 -9.02 -11.95 -9.11
N LYS A 138 -8.46 -12.53 -10.16
CA LYS A 138 -8.78 -13.89 -10.64
C LYS A 138 -7.93 -14.98 -9.99
N ASN A 139 -6.88 -14.64 -9.25
CA ASN A 139 -5.97 -15.60 -8.67
C ASN A 139 -6.57 -16.26 -7.41
N LYS A 140 -7.03 -17.50 -7.58
CA LYS A 140 -7.65 -18.31 -6.52
C LYS A 140 -6.64 -18.94 -5.54
N GLU A 141 -5.35 -18.90 -5.86
CA GLU A 141 -4.29 -19.43 -5.00
C GLU A 141 -3.89 -18.45 -3.90
N LEU A 142 -4.28 -17.17 -4.01
CA LEU A 142 -4.02 -16.16 -2.99
C LEU A 142 -4.94 -16.35 -1.78
N ARG A 143 -4.36 -16.23 -0.59
CA ARG A 143 -5.07 -16.11 0.68
C ARG A 143 -5.93 -14.85 0.64
N GLN A 144 -7.25 -15.05 0.71
CA GLN A 144 -8.25 -13.99 0.73
C GLN A 144 -8.27 -13.29 2.09
N ASP A 145 -7.21 -12.54 2.40
CA ASP A 145 -7.07 -11.78 3.64
C ASP A 145 -7.63 -10.36 3.58
N LEU A 146 -8.09 -9.91 2.41
CA LEU A 146 -8.82 -8.65 2.25
C LEU A 146 -10.33 -8.88 2.34
N ARG A 147 -11.02 -7.99 3.07
CA ARG A 147 -12.49 -8.04 3.21
C ARG A 147 -13.21 -7.99 1.85
N PRO A 148 -14.26 -8.82 1.61
CA PRO A 148 -14.97 -8.86 0.35
C PRO A 148 -15.52 -7.50 -0.13
N GLU A 149 -15.95 -6.65 0.80
CA GLU A 149 -16.46 -5.31 0.49
C GLU A 149 -15.35 -4.42 -0.11
N ALA A 150 -14.13 -4.51 0.40
CA ALA A 150 -12.98 -3.77 -0.13
C ALA A 150 -12.58 -4.32 -1.51
N ILE A 151 -12.59 -5.64 -1.70
CA ILE A 151 -12.36 -6.26 -3.02
C ILE A 151 -13.38 -5.75 -4.04
N LYS A 152 -14.66 -5.67 -3.64
CA LYS A 152 -15.72 -5.15 -4.51
C LYS A 152 -15.47 -3.68 -4.89
N MET A 153 -15.08 -2.82 -3.93
CA MET A 153 -14.77 -1.42 -4.22
C MET A 153 -13.60 -1.28 -5.20
N ILE A 154 -12.55 -2.08 -5.03
CA ILE A 154 -11.42 -2.12 -5.96
C ILE A 154 -11.91 -2.56 -7.34
N MET A 155 -12.66 -3.66 -7.43
CA MET A 155 -13.19 -4.18 -8.68
C MET A 155 -14.09 -3.18 -9.41
N ASP A 156 -15.03 -2.56 -8.69
CA ASP A 156 -15.98 -1.57 -9.25
C ASP A 156 -15.25 -0.36 -9.85
N TYR A 157 -14.10 0.03 -9.27
CA TYR A 157 -13.26 1.10 -9.80
C TYR A 157 -12.38 0.62 -10.96
N MET A 158 -11.68 -0.51 -10.80
CA MET A 158 -10.71 -0.98 -11.78
C MET A 158 -11.36 -1.48 -13.08
N ILE A 159 -12.59 -2.00 -13.01
CA ILE A 159 -13.31 -2.47 -14.21
C ILE A 159 -13.56 -1.33 -15.22
N LEU A 160 -13.53 -0.08 -14.80
CA LEU A 160 -13.63 1.08 -15.70
C LEU A 160 -12.50 1.08 -16.73
N TYR A 161 -11.32 0.60 -16.38
CA TYR A 161 -10.17 0.53 -17.30
C TYR A 161 -10.26 -0.64 -18.30
N LYS A 162 -11.21 -1.56 -18.13
CA LYS A 162 -11.39 -2.70 -19.04
C LYS A 162 -11.74 -2.27 -20.46
N GLU A 163 -12.40 -1.11 -20.63
CA GLU A 163 -12.79 -0.59 -21.94
C GLU A 163 -11.60 -0.29 -22.87
N TYR A 164 -10.41 -0.09 -22.29
CA TYR A 164 -9.18 0.19 -23.04
C TYR A 164 -8.52 -1.09 -23.59
N CYS A 165 -8.98 -2.27 -23.18
CA CYS A 165 -8.47 -3.57 -23.66
C CYS A 165 -9.24 -4.04 -24.90
N LYS A 166 -8.75 -3.64 -26.07
CA LYS A 166 -9.30 -4.03 -27.39
C LYS A 166 -8.56 -5.22 -27.98
#